data_AF-E7QZL6-F1
#
_entry.id   AF-E7QZL6-F1
#
_cell.length_a   1.000
_cell.length_b   1.000
_cell.length_c   1.000
_cell.angle_alpha   90.00
_cell.angle_beta   90.00
_cell.angle_gamma   90.00
#
_symmetry.space_group_name_H-M   'P 1'
#
loop_
_entity.id
_entity.type
_entity.pdbx_description
1 polymer ?
#
loop_
_entity_poly.entity_id
_entity_poly.type
_entity_poly.pdbx_seq_one_letter_code
_entity_poly.pdbx_strand_id
1 'polypeptide(L)'
;MVGTANATPSVGGVPVPDDTDDLTYATMGTDADNQTATVFGNFKCPYTQNFVNNNLRDVIDEYVTTGQLNVEFRALAYQPPGTTSHGSSTYYISSSDPRISEVALSAWNERPAEYWDFFEMMFQELVSGTVTYGEMRNHLESAGVGDRSEIIGDAKGGDYDSAVERTADVAGTVDVSFTPTFELDGDTTAPHHDTDSLLDWIDSRLTGSSSSDASSSSTKERTITIDGTGTERWSEYELTVDGTVDKSTAMGASKDWSDKLSGTTVNGKVGPWRDSYTITGEITHFSIDDGAVVYRDGERVEPHRLG
;
A
#
# COMPACT_ATOMS: atom_id res chain seq x y z
N MET A 1 -16.05 -31.12 -5.52
CA MET A 1 -14.91 -30.22 -5.34
C MET A 1 -15.47 -28.94 -4.76
N VAL A 2 -15.20 -28.71 -3.48
CA VAL A 2 -15.60 -27.48 -2.78
C VAL A 2 -14.63 -26.42 -3.25
N GLY A 3 -15.15 -25.35 -3.86
CA GLY A 3 -14.34 -24.22 -4.28
C GLY A 3 -13.65 -23.63 -3.06
N THR A 4 -12.32 -23.52 -3.12
CA THR A 4 -11.56 -22.70 -2.21
C THR A 4 -12.00 -21.27 -2.44
N ALA A 5 -12.81 -20.75 -1.51
CA ALA A 5 -12.99 -19.31 -1.40
C ALA A 5 -11.59 -18.70 -1.28
N ASN A 6 -11.25 -17.75 -2.15
CA ASN A 6 -10.07 -16.92 -1.95
C ASN A 6 -10.22 -16.31 -0.56
N ALA A 7 -9.32 -16.67 0.35
CA ALA A 7 -9.21 -15.97 1.61
C ALA A 7 -8.94 -14.50 1.27
N THR A 8 -9.70 -13.60 1.89
CA THR A 8 -9.36 -12.18 1.87
C THR A 8 -7.91 -12.05 2.32
N PRO A 9 -7.05 -11.31 1.61
CA PRO A 9 -5.69 -11.07 2.07
C PRO A 9 -5.73 -10.39 3.43
N SER A 10 -5.14 -11.03 4.44
CA SER A 10 -5.18 -10.57 5.82
C SER A 10 -4.09 -9.53 6.08
N VAL A 11 -4.44 -8.48 6.83
CA VAL A 11 -3.52 -7.48 7.40
C VAL A 11 -2.98 -7.97 8.76
N GLY A 12 -3.54 -9.05 9.30
CA GLY A 12 -3.01 -9.77 10.45
C GLY A 12 -1.58 -10.29 10.24
N GLY A 13 -0.76 -10.17 11.29
CA GLY A 13 0.64 -10.64 11.30
C GLY A 13 1.63 -9.82 10.47
N VAL A 14 1.25 -8.58 10.09
CA VAL A 14 2.16 -7.62 9.45
C VAL A 14 3.29 -7.23 10.41
N PRO A 15 4.53 -7.02 9.92
CA PRO A 15 5.64 -6.58 10.75
C PRO A 15 5.30 -5.32 11.53
N VAL A 16 5.72 -5.33 12.80
CA VAL A 16 5.66 -4.19 13.70
C VAL A 16 7.12 -3.82 14.00
N PRO A 17 7.52 -2.54 13.83
CA PRO A 17 8.88 -2.12 14.13
C PRO A 17 9.29 -2.44 15.57
N ASP A 18 10.58 -2.69 15.78
CA ASP A 18 11.14 -2.72 17.15
C ASP A 18 10.93 -1.33 17.83
N ASP A 19 10.94 -1.29 19.16
CA ASP A 19 10.74 -0.07 19.97
C ASP A 19 9.39 0.66 19.76
N THR A 20 8.30 -0.10 19.69
CA THR A 20 6.93 0.44 19.58
C THR A 20 6.53 1.44 20.67
N ASP A 21 7.17 1.38 21.84
CA ASP A 21 6.93 2.32 22.94
C ASP A 21 7.25 3.78 22.56
N ASP A 22 8.10 3.99 21.54
CA ASP A 22 8.42 5.32 20.99
C ASP A 22 7.43 5.75 19.88
N LEU A 23 6.60 4.83 19.38
CA LEU A 23 5.63 5.07 18.31
C LEU A 23 4.24 5.34 18.89
N THR A 24 3.84 6.61 18.86
CA THR A 24 2.51 7.02 19.38
C THR A 24 1.33 6.42 18.61
N TYR A 25 1.50 6.21 17.29
CA TYR A 25 0.45 5.71 16.41
C TYR A 25 0.84 4.35 15.84
N ALA A 26 -0.17 3.55 15.54
CA ALA A 26 0.03 2.22 15.01
C ALA A 26 0.77 2.24 13.68
N THR A 27 1.91 1.58 13.65
CA THR A 27 2.83 1.58 12.51
C THR A 27 3.18 0.16 12.12
N MET A 28 2.98 -0.14 10.85
CA MET A 28 3.44 -1.38 10.23
C MET A 28 4.79 -1.11 9.56
N GLY A 29 5.74 -2.02 9.74
CA GLY A 29 7.14 -1.79 9.36
C GLY A 29 8.10 -2.82 9.92
N THR A 30 9.28 -2.93 9.32
CA THR A 30 10.35 -3.82 9.79
C THR A 30 11.40 -3.09 10.61
N ASP A 31 11.51 -1.77 10.48
CA ASP A 31 12.49 -0.91 11.15
C ASP A 31 11.85 0.47 11.38
N ALA A 32 11.95 1.02 12.59
CA ALA A 32 11.35 2.30 12.94
C ALA A 32 11.98 3.48 12.19
N ASP A 33 13.21 3.33 11.69
CA ASP A 33 13.94 4.37 10.96
C ASP A 33 13.56 4.45 9.47
N ASN A 34 12.76 3.51 8.96
CA ASN A 34 12.28 3.57 7.57
C ASN A 34 11.43 4.83 7.34
N GLN A 35 11.46 5.33 6.10
CA GLN A 35 10.55 6.39 5.69
C GLN A 35 9.11 5.96 5.98
N THR A 36 8.34 6.85 6.60
CA THR A 36 6.98 6.53 7.05
C THR A 36 5.96 7.29 6.23
N ALA A 37 5.02 6.56 5.62
CA ALA A 37 3.80 7.12 5.07
C ALA A 37 2.70 7.14 6.14
N THR A 38 1.82 8.13 6.10
CA THR A 38 0.67 8.21 7.01
C THR A 38 -0.64 8.00 6.25
N VAL A 39 -1.45 7.06 6.72
CA VAL A 39 -2.83 6.86 6.28
C VAL A 39 -3.78 7.55 7.25
N PHE A 40 -4.38 8.65 6.80
CA PHE A 40 -5.50 9.30 7.47
C PHE A 40 -6.81 8.59 7.08
N GLY A 41 -7.29 7.71 7.95
CA GLY A 41 -8.51 6.94 7.73
C GLY A 41 -9.59 7.20 8.79
N ASN A 42 -10.75 6.58 8.65
CA ASN A 42 -11.76 6.56 9.72
C ASN A 42 -12.40 5.17 9.76
N PHE A 43 -12.54 4.59 10.96
CA PHE A 43 -13.07 3.22 11.14
C PHE A 43 -14.51 3.03 10.65
N LYS A 44 -15.28 4.10 10.47
CA LYS A 44 -16.64 4.05 9.92
C LYS A 44 -16.71 4.44 8.44
N CYS A 45 -15.59 4.80 7.82
CA CYS A 45 -15.57 5.25 6.44
C CYS A 45 -15.57 4.05 5.48
N PRO A 46 -16.57 3.91 4.58
CA PRO A 46 -16.63 2.81 3.62
C PRO A 46 -15.48 2.85 2.60
N TYR A 47 -14.92 4.04 2.32
CA TYR A 47 -13.75 4.15 1.45
C TYR A 47 -12.47 3.71 2.16
N THR A 48 -12.37 3.93 3.47
CA THR A 48 -11.24 3.41 4.27
C THR A 48 -11.32 1.89 4.33
N GLN A 49 -12.52 1.33 4.54
CA GLN A 49 -12.75 -0.10 4.42
C GLN A 49 -12.34 -0.65 3.05
N ASN A 50 -12.72 0.02 1.96
CA ASN A 50 -12.35 -0.39 0.61
C ASN A 50 -10.82 -0.43 0.45
N PHE A 51 -10.10 0.60 0.89
CA PHE A 51 -8.63 0.59 0.87
C PHE A 51 -8.04 -0.59 1.66
N VAL A 52 -8.49 -0.79 2.90
CA VAL A 52 -7.98 -1.85 3.78
C VAL A 52 -8.21 -3.24 3.21
N ASN A 53 -9.41 -3.49 2.66
CA ASN A 53 -9.81 -4.81 2.17
C ASN A 53 -9.28 -5.13 0.76
N ASN A 54 -8.71 -4.16 0.05
CA ASN A 54 -8.22 -4.35 -1.31
C ASN A 54 -6.75 -3.93 -1.44
N ASN A 55 -6.45 -2.64 -1.51
CA ASN A 55 -5.14 -2.16 -1.96
C ASN A 55 -4.05 -2.19 -0.88
N LEU A 56 -4.43 -2.15 0.40
CA LEU A 56 -3.46 -2.08 1.49
C LEU A 56 -2.53 -3.30 1.53
N ARG A 57 -3.02 -4.49 1.15
CA ARG A 57 -2.17 -5.68 1.13
C ARG A 57 -1.04 -5.56 0.11
N ASP A 58 -1.34 -5.02 -1.07
CA ASP A 58 -0.33 -4.85 -2.11
C ASP A 58 0.75 -3.85 -1.66
N VAL A 59 0.37 -2.78 -0.95
CA VAL A 59 1.33 -1.84 -0.34
C VAL A 59 2.20 -2.54 0.73
N ILE A 60 1.59 -3.39 1.55
CA ILE A 60 2.30 -4.15 2.58
C ILE A 60 3.32 -5.10 1.94
N ASP A 61 2.89 -5.89 0.97
CA ASP A 61 3.73 -6.91 0.34
C ASP A 61 4.87 -6.26 -0.45
N GLU A 62 4.61 -5.16 -1.16
CA GLU A 62 5.61 -4.48 -1.97
C GLU A 62 6.63 -3.68 -1.14
N TYR A 63 6.18 -2.93 -0.12
CA TYR A 63 7.04 -1.93 0.55
C TYR A 63 7.27 -2.18 2.04
N VAL A 64 6.27 -2.67 2.77
CA VAL A 64 6.39 -2.86 4.22
C VAL A 64 7.22 -4.10 4.54
N THR A 65 6.86 -5.25 3.96
CA THR A 65 7.55 -6.51 4.23
C THR A 65 8.97 -6.56 3.65
N THR A 66 9.22 -5.77 2.61
CA THR A 66 10.54 -5.61 1.99
C THR A 66 11.42 -4.60 2.73
N GLY A 67 10.88 -3.92 3.75
CA GLY A 67 11.59 -2.95 4.57
C GLY A 67 11.91 -1.63 3.88
N GLN A 68 11.14 -1.28 2.84
CA GLN A 68 11.32 -0.02 2.09
C GLN A 68 10.50 1.13 2.68
N LEU A 69 9.38 0.83 3.35
CA LEU A 69 8.44 1.83 3.84
C LEU A 69 7.77 1.36 5.14
N ASN A 70 7.60 2.27 6.09
CA ASN A 70 6.65 2.11 7.18
C ASN A 70 5.31 2.74 6.79
N VAL A 71 4.20 2.14 7.23
CA VAL A 71 2.87 2.75 7.09
C VAL A 71 2.27 2.95 8.47
N GLU A 72 2.07 4.21 8.84
CA GLU A 72 1.38 4.63 10.06
C GLU A 72 -0.11 4.84 9.77
N PHE A 73 -0.99 4.31 10.62
CA PHE A 73 -2.42 4.60 10.54
C PHE A 73 -2.86 5.60 11.59
N ARG A 74 -3.53 6.67 11.15
CA ARG A 74 -4.12 7.68 12.03
C ARG A 74 -5.62 7.80 11.79
N ALA A 75 -6.40 7.43 12.80
CA ALA A 75 -7.85 7.55 12.77
C ALA A 75 -8.27 9.03 12.89
N LEU A 76 -8.77 9.60 11.80
CA LEU A 76 -9.32 10.95 11.74
C LEU A 76 -10.73 10.96 12.38
N ALA A 77 -10.75 11.21 13.69
CA ALA A 77 -11.97 11.29 14.48
C ALA A 77 -12.56 12.70 14.55
N TYR A 78 -11.72 13.71 14.32
CA TYR A 78 -12.09 15.12 14.26
C TYR A 78 -11.90 15.69 12.85
N GLN A 79 -12.72 16.66 12.42
CA GLN A 79 -12.49 17.36 11.14
C GLN A 79 -11.24 18.24 11.27
N PRO A 80 -10.42 18.34 10.22
CA PRO A 80 -9.24 19.19 10.22
C PRO A 80 -9.60 20.68 10.43
N PRO A 81 -8.72 21.46 11.08
CA PRO A 81 -8.92 22.91 11.26
C PRO A 81 -9.23 23.62 9.94
N GLY A 82 -10.24 24.52 9.94
CA GLY A 82 -10.60 25.29 8.75
C GLY A 82 -11.53 24.57 7.76
N THR A 83 -11.85 23.30 7.98
CA THR A 83 -12.89 22.57 7.24
C THR A 83 -14.25 22.69 7.94
N THR A 84 -15.36 22.71 7.20
CA THR A 84 -16.71 22.79 7.81
C THR A 84 -17.63 21.71 7.23
N SER A 85 -18.04 20.76 8.06
CA SER A 85 -19.09 19.77 7.73
C SER A 85 -20.05 19.50 8.90
N HIS A 86 -20.52 20.56 9.59
CA HIS A 86 -21.58 20.61 10.63
C HIS A 86 -21.13 20.68 12.12
N GLY A 87 -21.67 21.68 12.83
CA GLY A 87 -22.00 21.73 14.27
C GLY A 87 -20.87 21.68 15.31
N SER A 88 -20.50 22.83 15.88
CA SER A 88 -19.46 23.01 16.94
C SER A 88 -19.62 22.07 18.16
N SER A 89 -18.55 21.68 18.90
CA SER A 89 -17.34 22.47 19.26
C SER A 89 -16.07 21.64 19.59
N THR A 90 -15.45 20.86 18.72
CA THR A 90 -14.76 21.31 17.51
C THR A 90 -14.56 20.06 16.66
N TYR A 91 -15.49 19.86 15.72
CA TYR A 91 -15.33 19.02 14.54
C TYR A 91 -15.46 17.49 14.73
N TYR A 92 -16.63 16.93 15.06
CA TYR A 92 -16.83 15.47 14.99
C TYR A 92 -17.17 14.99 13.56
N ILE A 93 -16.70 13.80 13.17
CA ILE A 93 -17.36 13.01 12.10
C ILE A 93 -18.57 12.27 12.71
N SER A 94 -18.42 11.71 13.92
CA SER A 94 -19.49 11.21 14.80
C SER A 94 -19.06 11.18 16.27
N SER A 95 -20.02 11.16 17.20
CA SER A 95 -19.76 11.23 18.65
C SER A 95 -19.05 10.01 19.26
N SER A 96 -18.84 8.94 18.49
CA SER A 96 -18.08 7.77 18.95
C SER A 96 -16.79 7.56 18.18
N ASP A 97 -16.42 8.41 17.22
CA ASP A 97 -15.16 8.24 16.49
C ASP A 97 -13.93 8.49 17.37
N PRO A 98 -13.92 9.51 18.26
CA PRO A 98 -12.82 9.66 19.20
C PRO A 98 -12.68 8.45 20.11
N ARG A 99 -13.81 7.93 20.61
CA ARG A 99 -13.83 6.70 21.41
C ARG A 99 -13.22 5.49 20.70
N ILE A 100 -13.59 5.26 19.45
CA ILE A 100 -13.02 4.15 18.66
C ILE A 100 -11.51 4.36 18.50
N SER A 101 -11.09 5.60 18.25
CA SER A 101 -9.68 5.98 18.06
C SER A 101 -8.87 5.85 19.35
N GLU A 102 -9.41 6.25 20.51
CA GLU A 102 -8.82 6.08 21.84
C GLU A 102 -8.58 4.60 22.14
N VAL A 103 -9.58 3.74 21.89
CA VAL A 103 -9.44 2.30 22.10
C VAL A 103 -8.43 1.69 21.14
N ALA A 104 -8.39 2.14 19.88
CA ALA A 104 -7.39 1.68 18.92
C ALA A 104 -5.96 2.06 19.36
N LEU A 105 -5.73 3.32 19.76
CA LEU A 105 -4.44 3.76 20.29
C LEU A 105 -4.03 2.99 21.55
N SER A 106 -4.98 2.76 22.46
CA SER A 106 -4.73 1.96 23.64
C SER A 106 -4.39 0.51 23.31
N ALA A 107 -5.08 -0.10 22.34
CA ALA A 107 -4.75 -1.45 21.88
C ALA A 107 -3.38 -1.52 21.22
N TRP A 108 -2.95 -0.48 20.50
CA TRP A 108 -1.60 -0.37 19.96
C TRP A 108 -0.54 -0.34 21.06
N ASN A 109 -0.70 0.52 22.07
CA ASN A 109 0.29 0.65 23.14
C ASN A 109 0.37 -0.59 24.03
N GLU A 110 -0.78 -1.17 24.37
CA GLU A 110 -0.80 -2.35 25.23
C GLU A 110 -0.36 -3.61 24.47
N ARG A 111 -0.85 -3.79 23.23
CA ARG A 111 -0.76 -5.04 22.47
C ARG A 111 -0.39 -4.80 21.00
N PRO A 112 0.78 -4.20 20.69
CA PRO A 112 1.14 -3.81 19.33
C PRO A 112 1.17 -5.00 18.35
N ALA A 113 1.62 -6.17 18.82
CA ALA A 113 1.66 -7.40 18.03
C ALA A 113 0.27 -7.95 17.65
N GLU A 114 -0.80 -7.55 18.36
CA GLU A 114 -2.18 -7.99 18.12
C GLU A 114 -3.04 -6.89 17.49
N TYR A 115 -2.51 -5.67 17.39
CA TYR A 115 -3.25 -4.50 16.91
C TYR A 115 -3.78 -4.69 15.48
N TRP A 116 -2.95 -5.23 14.57
CA TRP A 116 -3.32 -5.34 13.16
C TRP A 116 -4.44 -6.36 12.91
N ASP A 117 -4.55 -7.40 13.74
CA ASP A 117 -5.69 -8.32 13.72
C ASP A 117 -6.99 -7.60 14.11
N PHE A 118 -6.92 -6.75 15.14
CA PHE A 118 -8.05 -5.90 15.55
C PHE A 118 -8.40 -4.86 14.50
N PHE A 119 -7.39 -4.20 13.92
CA PHE A 119 -7.56 -3.23 12.84
C PHE A 119 -8.29 -3.84 11.65
N GLU A 120 -7.83 -5.01 11.17
CA GLU A 120 -8.47 -5.71 10.06
C GLU A 120 -9.91 -6.10 10.39
N MET A 121 -10.13 -6.68 11.58
CA MET A 121 -11.46 -7.10 12.02
C MET A 121 -12.46 -5.93 12.05
N MET A 122 -12.02 -4.73 12.45
CA MET A 122 -12.86 -3.52 12.43
C MET A 122 -13.32 -3.11 11.01
N PHE A 123 -12.64 -3.59 9.96
CA PHE A 123 -13.00 -3.35 8.55
C PHE A 123 -13.62 -4.56 7.84
N GLN A 124 -13.79 -5.72 8.50
CA GLN A 124 -14.53 -6.85 7.93
C GLN A 124 -16.03 -6.54 7.81
N GLU A 125 -16.60 -5.91 8.84
CA GLU A 125 -17.97 -5.39 8.82
C GLU A 125 -17.95 -3.91 9.18
N LEU A 126 -18.58 -3.07 8.35
CA LEU A 126 -18.49 -1.62 8.53
C LEU A 126 -19.13 -1.20 9.86
N VAL A 127 -18.31 -0.63 10.74
CA VAL A 127 -18.75 -0.07 12.01
C VAL A 127 -19.71 1.09 11.72
N SER A 128 -20.90 1.04 12.32
CA SER A 128 -21.94 2.03 12.08
C SER A 128 -22.68 2.39 13.37
N GLY A 129 -23.41 3.52 13.33
CA GLY A 129 -24.16 4.00 14.49
C GLY A 129 -23.28 4.54 15.61
N THR A 130 -23.79 4.50 16.84
CA THR A 130 -23.08 4.94 18.05
C THR A 130 -22.42 3.74 18.70
N VAL A 131 -21.09 3.80 18.88
CA VAL A 131 -20.31 2.71 19.46
C VAL A 131 -19.95 3.00 20.92
N THR A 132 -20.14 2.00 21.77
CA THR A 132 -19.83 2.02 23.20
C THR A 132 -18.49 1.34 23.50
N TYR A 133 -17.89 1.63 24.65
CA TYR A 133 -16.72 0.88 25.11
C TYR A 133 -17.02 -0.61 25.32
N GLY A 134 -18.27 -0.99 25.60
CA GLY A 134 -18.67 -2.39 25.69
C GLY A 134 -18.62 -3.08 24.33
N GLU A 135 -19.09 -2.42 23.28
CA GLU A 135 -18.98 -2.92 21.90
C GLU A 135 -17.51 -2.98 21.45
N MET A 136 -16.71 -1.96 21.75
CA MET A 136 -15.27 -1.99 21.46
C MET A 136 -14.55 -3.14 22.17
N ARG A 137 -14.92 -3.44 23.42
CA ARG A 137 -14.39 -4.62 24.13
C ARG A 137 -14.74 -5.92 23.41
N ASN A 138 -15.97 -6.05 22.88
CA ASN A 138 -16.38 -7.23 22.12
C ASN A 138 -15.58 -7.34 20.82
N HIS A 139 -15.35 -6.22 20.13
CA HIS A 139 -14.49 -6.15 18.95
C HIS A 139 -13.06 -6.64 19.25
N LEU A 140 -12.42 -6.12 20.30
CA LEU A 140 -11.11 -6.61 20.76
C LEU A 140 -11.13 -8.12 21.08
N GLU A 141 -12.18 -8.60 21.73
CA GLU A 141 -12.35 -10.03 22.03
C GLU A 141 -12.49 -10.88 20.77
N SER A 142 -13.25 -10.43 19.78
CA SER A 142 -13.40 -11.10 18.48
C SER A 142 -12.10 -11.15 17.68
N ALA A 143 -11.25 -10.13 17.81
CA ALA A 143 -9.92 -10.11 17.21
C ALA A 143 -8.85 -10.88 18.03
N GLY A 144 -9.21 -11.41 19.20
CA GLY A 144 -8.29 -12.15 20.05
C GLY A 144 -7.32 -11.30 20.87
N VAL A 145 -7.47 -9.98 20.88
CA VAL A 145 -6.59 -9.05 21.60
C VAL A 145 -6.70 -9.26 23.10
N GLY A 146 -5.57 -9.46 23.79
CA GLY A 146 -5.50 -9.60 25.25
C GLY A 146 -5.69 -8.27 26.00
N ASP A 147 -5.58 -8.28 27.33
CA ASP A 147 -5.59 -7.09 28.21
C ASP A 147 -6.72 -6.07 28.00
N ARG A 148 -7.84 -6.54 27.44
CA ARG A 148 -9.00 -5.73 27.04
C ARG A 148 -9.59 -4.85 28.14
N SER A 149 -9.40 -5.21 29.41
CA SER A 149 -9.93 -4.39 30.51
C SER A 149 -9.04 -3.17 30.79
N GLU A 150 -7.73 -3.32 30.62
CA GLU A 150 -6.72 -2.25 30.71
C GLU A 150 -6.87 -1.31 29.52
N ILE A 151 -6.89 -1.86 28.30
CA ILE A 151 -7.15 -1.11 27.06
C ILE A 151 -8.39 -0.21 27.16
N ILE A 152 -9.51 -0.77 27.64
CA ILE A 152 -10.75 -0.01 27.80
C ILE A 152 -10.68 0.98 28.97
N GLY A 153 -9.89 0.68 30.00
CA GLY A 153 -9.65 1.56 31.14
C GLY A 153 -8.90 2.82 30.73
N ASP A 154 -7.79 2.67 30.03
CA ASP A 154 -6.89 3.77 29.64
C ASP A 154 -7.54 4.67 28.58
N ALA A 155 -8.22 4.05 27.58
CA ALA A 155 -9.05 4.77 26.62
C ALA A 155 -10.14 5.63 27.30
N LYS A 156 -10.75 5.15 28.39
CA LYS A 156 -11.72 5.95 29.18
C LYS A 156 -11.06 7.00 30.08
N GLY A 157 -9.80 6.78 30.44
CA GLY A 157 -9.01 7.65 31.32
C GLY A 157 -8.69 8.99 30.68
N GLY A 158 -8.76 9.08 29.35
CA GLY A 158 -8.42 10.28 28.58
C GLY A 158 -6.94 10.35 28.20
N ASP A 159 -6.18 9.27 28.41
CA ASP A 159 -4.73 9.22 28.13
C ASP A 159 -4.41 9.45 26.64
N TYR A 160 -5.40 9.19 25.77
CA TYR A 160 -5.28 9.30 24.32
C TYR A 160 -5.93 10.54 23.71
N ASP A 161 -6.62 11.37 24.49
CA ASP A 161 -7.37 12.54 23.98
C ASP A 161 -6.49 13.45 23.13
N SER A 162 -5.29 13.78 23.64
CA SER A 162 -4.32 14.63 22.96
C SER A 162 -3.77 14.01 21.67
N ALA A 163 -3.63 12.69 21.61
CA ALA A 163 -3.16 12.00 20.41
C ALA A 163 -4.25 11.95 19.33
N VAL A 164 -5.52 11.76 19.71
CA VAL A 164 -6.65 11.78 18.80
C VAL A 164 -6.88 13.20 18.23
N GLU A 165 -6.82 14.24 19.05
CA GLU A 165 -6.94 15.63 18.58
C GLU A 165 -5.80 16.00 17.61
N ARG A 166 -4.56 15.61 17.94
CA ARG A 166 -3.38 15.88 17.11
C ARG A 166 -3.48 15.28 15.71
N THR A 167 -4.20 14.17 15.52
CA THR A 167 -4.43 13.62 14.19
C THR A 167 -5.13 14.62 13.27
N ALA A 168 -6.13 15.35 13.76
CA ALA A 168 -6.84 16.34 12.95
C ALA A 168 -6.00 17.58 12.66
N ASP A 169 -5.16 18.01 13.61
CA ASP A 169 -4.22 19.11 13.39
C ASP A 169 -3.22 18.75 12.28
N VAL A 170 -2.60 17.56 12.36
CA VAL A 170 -1.63 17.12 11.33
C VAL A 170 -2.32 16.90 9.98
N ALA A 171 -3.50 16.30 9.96
CA ALA A 171 -4.30 16.16 8.74
C ALA A 171 -4.56 17.52 8.06
N GLY A 172 -4.77 18.58 8.86
CA GLY A 172 -4.91 19.94 8.34
C GLY A 172 -3.62 20.54 7.79
N THR A 173 -2.44 20.12 8.26
CA THR A 173 -1.16 20.61 7.73
C THR A 173 -0.80 20.06 6.35
N VAL A 174 -1.39 18.92 5.98
CA VAL A 174 -1.18 18.24 4.69
C VAL A 174 -2.46 18.26 3.83
N ASP A 175 -3.38 19.19 4.11
CA ASP A 175 -4.61 19.44 3.35
C ASP A 175 -5.52 18.19 3.14
N VAL A 176 -5.57 17.29 4.12
CA VAL A 176 -6.48 16.14 4.09
C VAL A 176 -7.93 16.65 4.08
N SER A 177 -8.67 16.31 3.03
CA SER A 177 -10.05 16.78 2.81
C SER A 177 -11.09 15.66 2.76
N PHE A 178 -10.66 14.40 2.74
CA PHE A 178 -11.50 13.21 2.77
C PHE A 178 -10.75 12.04 3.41
N THR A 179 -11.44 10.94 3.69
CA THR A 179 -10.81 9.69 4.13
C THR A 179 -11.15 8.55 3.17
N PRO A 180 -10.22 7.60 2.93
CA PRO A 180 -8.84 7.62 3.37
C PRO A 180 -8.01 8.60 2.51
N THR A 181 -6.99 9.19 3.12
CA THR A 181 -5.91 9.90 2.44
C THR A 181 -4.60 9.25 2.84
N PHE A 182 -3.75 8.98 1.84
CA PHE A 182 -2.40 8.45 2.02
C PHE A 182 -1.43 9.59 1.79
N GLU A 183 -0.59 9.88 2.78
CA GLU A 183 0.40 10.95 2.76
C GLU A 183 1.80 10.35 2.82
N LEU A 184 2.70 10.88 1.99
CA LEU A 184 4.10 10.52 1.96
C LEU A 184 4.91 11.70 1.40
N ASP A 185 5.94 12.11 2.13
CA ASP A 185 6.83 13.23 1.75
C ASP A 185 6.09 14.56 1.50
N GLY A 186 5.03 14.82 2.28
CA GLY A 186 4.23 16.05 2.21
C GLY A 186 3.19 16.08 1.08
N ASP A 187 3.16 15.06 0.22
CA ASP A 187 2.18 14.90 -0.84
C ASP A 187 1.08 13.92 -0.42
N THR A 188 -0.11 14.06 -1.00
CA THR A 188 -1.27 13.20 -0.69
C THR A 188 -1.90 12.56 -1.92
N THR A 189 -2.47 11.37 -1.72
CA THR A 189 -3.32 10.67 -2.70
C THR A 189 -4.51 9.97 -2.03
N ALA A 190 -5.51 9.62 -2.81
CA ALA A 190 -6.63 8.79 -2.38
C ALA A 190 -6.28 7.31 -2.64
N PRO A 191 -6.01 6.51 -1.59
CA PRO A 191 -5.42 5.19 -1.78
C PRO A 191 -6.43 4.09 -2.14
N HIS A 192 -7.72 4.40 -2.16
CA HIS A 192 -8.79 3.44 -2.49
C HIS A 192 -9.10 3.36 -4.00
N HIS A 193 -8.29 4.03 -4.84
CA HIS A 193 -8.40 3.99 -6.29
C HIS A 193 -7.69 2.74 -6.87
N ASP A 194 -7.28 2.80 -8.14
CA ASP A 194 -6.52 1.74 -8.80
C ASP A 194 -5.21 1.44 -8.04
N THR A 195 -4.94 0.15 -7.76
CA THR A 195 -3.77 -0.28 -6.98
C THR A 195 -2.46 0.10 -7.64
N ASP A 196 -2.30 -0.15 -8.95
CA ASP A 196 -1.05 0.16 -9.67
C ASP A 196 -0.73 1.66 -9.57
N SER A 197 -1.75 2.50 -9.73
CA SER A 197 -1.61 3.96 -9.58
C SER A 197 -1.17 4.38 -8.17
N LEU A 198 -1.58 3.65 -7.12
CA LEU A 198 -1.11 3.89 -5.76
C LEU A 198 0.35 3.45 -5.58
N LEU A 199 0.73 2.28 -6.09
CA LEU A 199 2.10 1.78 -5.99
C LEU A 199 3.07 2.69 -6.75
N ASP A 200 2.76 3.06 -8.00
CA ASP A 200 3.55 4.02 -8.80
C ASP A 200 3.69 5.39 -8.07
N TRP A 201 2.63 5.83 -7.38
CA TRP A 201 2.67 7.07 -6.60
C TRP A 201 3.59 6.97 -5.38
N ILE A 202 3.60 5.84 -4.68
CA ILE A 202 4.50 5.58 -3.54
C ILE A 202 5.95 5.51 -4.02
N ASP A 203 6.23 4.72 -5.07
CA ASP A 203 7.58 4.53 -5.61
C ASP A 203 8.25 5.86 -5.96
N SER A 204 7.51 6.77 -6.59
CA SER A 204 8.00 8.10 -6.95
C SER A 204 8.39 9.01 -5.76
N ARG A 205 8.08 8.60 -4.52
CA ARG A 205 8.29 9.36 -3.26
C ARG A 205 9.20 8.67 -2.26
N LEU A 206 9.71 7.47 -2.57
CA LEU A 206 10.63 6.77 -1.68
C LEU A 206 12.01 7.45 -1.63
N THR A 207 12.40 7.92 -0.45
CA THR A 207 13.74 8.46 -0.20
C THR A 207 14.72 7.30 -0.07
N GLY A 208 15.61 7.16 -1.04
CA GLY A 208 16.50 5.99 -1.11
C GLY A 208 16.47 5.28 -2.46
N SER A 209 15.49 5.60 -3.31
CA SER A 209 15.54 5.34 -4.77
C SER A 209 16.59 6.20 -5.50
N SER A 210 17.47 6.88 -4.74
CA SER A 210 18.64 7.57 -5.28
C SER A 210 19.62 6.56 -5.85
N SER A 211 19.59 6.45 -7.18
CA SER A 211 20.76 6.60 -8.05
C SER A 211 22.11 6.52 -7.30
N SER A 212 22.61 5.31 -7.10
CA SER A 212 23.98 5.10 -6.64
C SER A 212 24.93 5.41 -7.81
N ASP A 213 25.57 6.56 -7.74
CA ASP A 213 26.57 6.99 -8.71
C ASP A 213 27.83 6.11 -8.60
N ALA A 214 27.97 5.15 -9.52
CA ALA A 214 29.25 4.52 -9.86
C ALA A 214 29.30 4.11 -11.34
N SER A 215 29.96 4.97 -12.13
CA SER A 215 30.42 4.79 -13.52
C SER A 215 29.37 4.88 -14.63
N SER A 216 29.51 5.93 -15.44
CA SER A 216 28.78 6.18 -16.69
C SER A 216 28.58 4.94 -17.56
N SER A 217 27.34 4.44 -17.55
CA SER A 217 26.77 3.54 -18.55
C SER A 217 25.23 3.67 -18.57
N SER A 218 24.74 4.89 -18.87
CA SER A 218 23.35 5.23 -19.23
C SER A 218 22.19 4.60 -18.41
N THR A 219 21.77 5.28 -17.35
CA THR A 219 20.44 5.16 -16.70
C THR A 219 19.32 5.75 -17.56
N LYS A 220 19.35 5.50 -18.88
CA LYS A 220 18.25 5.92 -19.76
C LYS A 220 17.21 4.82 -19.74
N GLU A 221 16.00 5.15 -19.31
CA GLU A 221 14.85 4.27 -19.50
C GLU A 221 14.68 3.95 -20.98
N ARG A 222 14.43 2.69 -21.27
CA ARG A 222 14.16 2.20 -22.63
C ARG A 222 12.96 1.29 -22.58
N THR A 223 12.22 1.22 -23.67
CA THR A 223 11.08 0.31 -23.77
C THR A 223 11.46 -0.90 -24.62
N ILE A 224 11.13 -2.09 -24.12
CA ILE A 224 11.17 -3.32 -24.89
C ILE A 224 9.72 -3.76 -25.10
N THR A 225 9.31 -3.94 -26.34
CA THR A 225 7.98 -4.44 -26.69
C THR A 225 8.13 -5.74 -27.45
N ILE A 226 7.46 -6.79 -26.98
CA ILE A 226 7.33 -8.06 -27.67
C ILE A 226 5.95 -8.06 -28.34
N ASP A 227 5.93 -8.04 -29.67
CA ASP A 227 4.71 -7.95 -30.47
C ASP A 227 4.39 -9.29 -31.15
N GLY A 228 3.42 -10.01 -30.60
CA GLY A 228 2.87 -11.23 -31.20
C GLY A 228 1.64 -10.98 -32.08
N THR A 229 1.18 -9.74 -32.27
CA THR A 229 -0.05 -9.44 -33.04
C THR A 229 0.00 -9.88 -34.52
N GLY A 230 1.19 -10.13 -35.05
CA GLY A 230 1.41 -10.67 -36.40
C GLY A 230 1.37 -12.20 -36.51
N THR A 231 1.16 -12.93 -35.42
CA THR A 231 1.17 -14.40 -35.37
C THR A 231 -0.01 -14.96 -34.56
N GLU A 232 -0.46 -16.16 -34.91
CA GLU A 232 -1.42 -16.93 -34.12
C GLU A 232 -0.73 -17.93 -33.17
N ARG A 233 0.60 -18.03 -33.23
CA ARG A 233 1.41 -18.91 -32.38
C ARG A 233 1.82 -18.20 -31.10
N TRP A 234 1.94 -18.96 -30.03
CA TRP A 234 2.55 -18.47 -28.80
C TRP A 234 4.07 -18.46 -28.93
N SER A 235 4.69 -17.38 -28.47
CA SER A 235 6.14 -17.26 -28.34
C SER A 235 6.45 -16.96 -26.88
N GLU A 236 7.19 -17.86 -26.24
CA GLU A 236 7.72 -17.65 -24.89
C GLU A 236 8.99 -16.82 -24.98
N TYR A 237 9.24 -15.98 -23.98
CA TYR A 237 10.46 -15.17 -23.90
C TYR A 237 10.95 -15.05 -22.46
N GLU A 238 12.26 -14.88 -22.35
CA GLU A 238 12.93 -14.50 -21.12
C GLU A 238 13.78 -13.25 -21.35
N LEU A 239 13.66 -12.29 -20.44
CA LEU A 239 14.40 -11.02 -20.47
C LEU A 239 15.03 -10.80 -19.10
N THR A 240 16.34 -10.61 -19.04
CA THR A 240 17.06 -10.18 -17.82
C THR A 240 17.81 -8.89 -18.07
N VAL A 241 17.75 -7.97 -17.12
CA VAL A 241 18.47 -6.70 -17.13
C VAL A 241 19.39 -6.57 -15.93
N ASP A 242 20.43 -5.74 -16.05
CA ASP A 242 21.27 -5.35 -14.91
C ASP A 242 20.76 -4.11 -14.15
N GLY A 243 19.71 -3.47 -14.65
CA GLY A 243 18.95 -2.41 -13.97
C GLY A 243 17.58 -2.89 -13.48
N THR A 244 16.57 -2.04 -13.66
CA THR A 244 15.17 -2.30 -13.29
C THR A 244 14.35 -2.72 -14.50
N VAL A 245 13.24 -3.44 -14.27
CA VAL A 245 12.30 -3.85 -15.32
C VAL A 245 10.88 -3.80 -14.79
N ASP A 246 10.06 -2.97 -15.44
CA ASP A 246 8.66 -2.74 -15.07
C ASP A 246 7.75 -2.98 -16.26
N LYS A 247 6.52 -3.46 -16.03
CA LYS A 247 5.55 -3.62 -17.12
C LYS A 247 5.14 -2.25 -17.67
N SER A 248 5.00 -2.16 -18.98
CA SER A 248 4.73 -0.93 -19.72
C SER A 248 3.53 -1.11 -20.65
N THR A 249 2.81 -0.02 -20.91
CA THR A 249 1.75 0.05 -21.92
C THR A 249 2.26 0.58 -23.26
N ALA A 250 3.58 0.70 -23.42
CA ALA A 250 4.19 1.15 -24.66
C ALA A 250 3.71 0.32 -25.86
N MET A 251 3.51 1.00 -27.00
CA MET A 251 2.89 0.42 -28.20
C MET A 251 1.49 -0.20 -27.98
N GLY A 252 0.77 0.19 -26.93
CA GLY A 252 -0.57 -0.33 -26.63
C GLY A 252 -0.57 -1.77 -26.11
N ALA A 253 0.52 -2.19 -25.47
CA ALA A 253 0.57 -3.44 -24.71
C ALA A 253 -0.38 -3.40 -23.50
N SER A 254 -0.94 -4.55 -23.14
CA SER A 254 -1.70 -4.70 -21.89
C SER A 254 -0.76 -5.01 -20.73
N LYS A 255 -1.03 -4.44 -19.55
CA LYS A 255 -0.39 -4.87 -18.30
C LYS A 255 -1.23 -6.03 -17.74
N ASP A 256 -0.96 -7.25 -18.18
CA ASP A 256 -1.67 -8.44 -17.68
C ASP A 256 -0.82 -9.21 -16.65
N TRP A 257 -1.50 -9.94 -15.76
CA TRP A 257 -0.91 -10.73 -14.67
C TRP A 257 -0.16 -12.00 -15.13
N SER A 258 -0.10 -12.29 -16.43
CA SER A 258 0.44 -13.54 -16.96
C SER A 258 1.96 -13.65 -16.90
N ASP A 259 2.67 -12.53 -16.96
CA ASP A 259 4.14 -12.53 -16.94
C ASP A 259 4.66 -12.51 -15.51
N LYS A 260 5.59 -13.43 -15.24
CA LYS A 260 6.19 -13.60 -13.93
C LYS A 260 7.45 -12.75 -13.86
N LEU A 261 7.40 -11.71 -13.03
CA LEU A 261 8.57 -10.93 -12.65
C LEU A 261 9.23 -11.56 -11.43
N SER A 262 10.56 -11.73 -11.47
CA SER A 262 11.35 -12.21 -10.34
C SER A 262 12.66 -11.42 -10.27
N GLY A 263 12.68 -10.34 -9.48
CA GLY A 263 13.81 -9.41 -9.45
C GLY A 263 13.96 -8.70 -10.79
N THR A 264 15.12 -8.85 -11.44
CA THR A 264 15.42 -8.20 -12.74
C THR A 264 15.16 -9.09 -13.96
N THR A 265 14.49 -10.23 -13.77
CA THR A 265 14.15 -11.19 -14.82
C THR A 265 12.65 -11.29 -15.04
N VAL A 266 12.24 -11.19 -16.30
CA VAL A 266 10.89 -11.40 -16.80
C VAL A 266 10.83 -12.75 -17.52
N ASN A 267 9.85 -13.57 -17.17
CA ASN A 267 9.44 -14.74 -17.95
C ASN A 267 8.01 -14.52 -18.44
N GLY A 268 7.82 -14.46 -19.75
CA GLY A 268 6.53 -14.11 -20.36
C GLY A 268 6.20 -14.87 -21.62
N LYS A 269 5.00 -14.65 -22.15
CA LYS A 269 4.55 -15.25 -23.40
C LYS A 269 3.57 -14.33 -24.16
N VAL A 270 3.80 -14.19 -25.45
CA VAL A 270 2.87 -13.47 -26.35
C VAL A 270 2.14 -14.43 -27.28
N GLY A 271 0.85 -14.20 -27.48
CA GLY A 271 0.04 -14.72 -28.58
C GLY A 271 -0.34 -13.57 -29.52
N PRO A 272 -1.62 -13.40 -29.94
CA PRO A 272 -2.06 -12.26 -30.75
C PRO A 272 -2.18 -10.93 -29.95
N TRP A 273 -1.24 -10.66 -29.04
CA TRP A 273 -1.17 -9.44 -28.23
C TRP A 273 0.27 -8.95 -28.09
N ARG A 274 0.45 -7.84 -27.34
CA ARG A 274 1.75 -7.24 -27.07
C ARG A 274 2.00 -7.24 -25.58
N ASP A 275 3.23 -7.56 -25.22
CA ASP A 275 3.77 -7.30 -23.88
C ASP A 275 4.82 -6.20 -24.01
N SER A 276 4.91 -5.31 -23.04
CA SER A 276 5.95 -4.29 -23.04
C SER A 276 6.51 -4.06 -21.65
N TYR A 277 7.78 -3.67 -21.62
CA TYR A 277 8.55 -3.42 -20.41
C TYR A 277 9.32 -2.11 -20.54
N THR A 278 9.30 -1.30 -19.49
CA THR A 278 10.25 -0.21 -19.29
C THR A 278 11.44 -0.79 -18.55
N ILE A 279 12.64 -0.63 -19.09
CA ILE A 279 13.87 -1.13 -18.50
C ILE A 279 14.87 -0.01 -18.25
N THR A 280 15.65 -0.14 -17.20
CA THR A 280 16.91 0.59 -17.01
C THR A 280 18.09 -0.37 -17.11
N GLY A 281 19.30 0.16 -17.27
CA GLY A 281 20.50 -0.66 -17.50
C GLY A 281 20.55 -1.23 -18.93
N GLU A 282 21.30 -2.31 -19.11
CA GLU A 282 21.40 -3.08 -20.35
C GLU A 282 20.76 -4.47 -20.18
N ILE A 283 20.33 -5.03 -21.31
CA ILE A 283 19.82 -6.39 -21.37
C ILE A 283 21.01 -7.34 -21.30
N THR A 284 21.06 -8.15 -20.24
CA THR A 284 22.13 -9.13 -20.01
C THR A 284 21.77 -10.52 -20.53
N HIS A 285 20.47 -10.79 -20.72
CA HIS A 285 19.97 -12.00 -21.36
C HIS A 285 18.66 -11.72 -22.09
N PHE A 286 18.55 -12.15 -23.34
CA PHE A 286 17.28 -12.20 -24.05
C PHE A 286 17.13 -13.49 -24.84
N SER A 287 16.01 -14.18 -24.67
CA SER A 287 15.63 -15.31 -25.51
C SER A 287 14.16 -15.25 -25.85
N ILE A 288 13.80 -15.65 -27.06
CA ILE A 288 12.42 -15.69 -27.54
C ILE A 288 12.24 -16.79 -28.58
N ASP A 289 11.10 -17.48 -28.51
CA ASP A 289 10.69 -18.45 -29.52
C ASP A 289 10.25 -17.77 -30.82
N ASP A 290 10.44 -18.45 -31.95
CA ASP A 290 10.04 -17.95 -33.28
C ASP A 290 8.55 -17.58 -33.33
N GLY A 291 8.23 -16.35 -33.77
CA GLY A 291 6.86 -15.94 -34.04
C GLY A 291 6.55 -14.49 -33.73
N ALA A 292 7.20 -13.91 -32.71
CA ALA A 292 7.00 -12.52 -32.29
C ALA A 292 8.07 -11.57 -32.87
N VAL A 293 7.73 -10.29 -32.93
CA VAL A 293 8.63 -9.20 -33.33
C VAL A 293 9.02 -8.39 -32.10
N VAL A 294 10.31 -8.07 -31.96
CA VAL A 294 10.80 -7.30 -30.82
C VAL A 294 11.12 -5.87 -31.23
N TYR A 295 10.73 -4.91 -30.40
CA TYR A 295 11.02 -3.49 -30.56
C TYR A 295 11.80 -2.98 -29.35
N ARG A 296 12.79 -2.11 -29.61
CA ARG A 296 13.48 -1.29 -28.60
C ARG A 296 13.19 0.17 -28.89
N ASP A 297 12.58 0.89 -27.96
CA ASP A 297 12.19 2.29 -28.11
C ASP A 297 11.32 2.54 -29.36
N GLY A 298 10.46 1.57 -29.70
CA GLY A 298 9.61 1.60 -30.89
C GLY A 298 10.31 1.24 -32.21
N GLU A 299 11.62 1.00 -32.20
CA GLU A 299 12.38 0.54 -33.37
C GLU A 299 12.51 -0.98 -33.37
N ARG A 300 12.23 -1.62 -34.51
CA ARG A 300 12.34 -3.07 -34.65
C ARG A 300 13.80 -3.50 -34.51
N VAL A 301 14.04 -4.50 -33.66
CA VAL A 301 15.36 -5.08 -33.42
C VAL A 301 15.35 -6.58 -33.67
N GLU A 302 16.54 -7.12 -33.94
CA GLU A 302 16.73 -8.56 -34.03
C GLU A 302 17.01 -9.13 -32.62
N PRO A 303 16.26 -10.14 -32.14
CA PRO A 303 16.40 -10.67 -30.78
C PRO A 303 17.83 -11.02 -30.37
N HIS A 304 18.60 -11.67 -31.25
CA HIS A 304 19.99 -12.07 -31.01
C HIS A 304 20.98 -10.89 -30.83
N ARG A 305 20.51 -9.65 -30.97
CA ARG A 305 21.29 -8.42 -30.71
C ARG A 305 21.00 -7.81 -29.34
N LEU A 306 20.07 -8.39 -28.58
CA LEU A 306 19.78 -8.04 -27.19
C LEU A 306 20.40 -9.14 -26.32
N GLY A 307 21.36 -8.78 -25.45
CA GLY A 307 21.94 -9.69 -24.44
C GLY A 307 22.61 -10.96 -24.96
#